data_AF-A0A8S0SNG8-F1
#
_entry.id   AF-A0A8S0SNG8-F1
#
_cell.length_a   1.000
_cell.length_b   1.000
_cell.length_c   1.000
_cell.angle_alpha   90.00
_cell.angle_beta   90.00
_cell.angle_gamma   90.00
#
_symmetry.space_group_name_H-M   'P 1'
#
loop_
_entity.id
_entity.type
_entity.pdbx_description
1 polymer ?
#
loop_
_entity_poly.entity_id
_entity_poly.type
_entity_poly.pdbx_seq_one_letter_code
_entity_poly.pdbx_strand_id
1 'polypeptide(L)'
;MQCLWQLMEYSYLLDQADECEDPYMRLVYASSWAVSVYFAYQRTWKPFNPILGETYELVNHGGITFISEQVSHHPPMSAGHAENEHFTYDVTSKLKTKFLGNSVDVYPVGRTRVTLKRDGVVLDLVPPPTKVNNLIFGRTWVDSPGEMVMTNLTTGDKVVLYFQPCGWFGASRYEVDGYVYNADEEPKILMTGKWSESLSYQPCDSEGEPLPGTELKEAWHVAETPANDKFQYTYFAHKLNSFDTAPKKLLASDSRLRPDRWALEKGDLSKAGAEKSSLEEKQRAEKRDREAKGHNFKPKWFDMTDEVTTTPWGELEIYNFNGKYREHRNTVDTSDAIVLDDVQSIEFNPWQYGNLSEE
;
A
#
# COMPACT_ATOMS: atom_id res chain seq x y z
N MET A 1 -1.74 -0.61 7.74
CA MET A 1 -3.08 -0.61 7.13
C MET A 1 -3.27 0.59 6.18
N GLN A 2 -3.51 1.80 6.69
CA GLN A 2 -3.76 2.99 5.85
C GLN A 2 -2.67 3.33 4.81
N CYS A 3 -1.39 3.05 5.09
CA CYS A 3 -0.32 3.24 4.11
C CYS A 3 -0.47 2.37 2.85
N LEU A 4 -1.17 1.23 2.93
CA LEU A 4 -1.45 0.37 1.77
C LEU A 4 -2.45 1.00 0.83
N TRP A 5 -3.36 1.81 1.37
CA TRP A 5 -4.35 2.55 0.61
C TRP A 5 -3.79 3.84 -0.01
N GLN A 6 -2.66 4.37 0.48
CA GLN A 6 -2.05 5.56 -0.10
C GLN A 6 -1.65 5.42 -1.57
N LEU A 7 -1.36 4.19 -2.00
CA LEU A 7 -1.11 3.87 -3.41
C LEU A 7 -2.35 4.16 -4.30
N MET A 8 -3.55 4.29 -3.71
CA MET A 8 -4.80 4.57 -4.42
C MET A 8 -5.07 6.07 -4.62
N GLU A 9 -4.18 6.97 -4.19
CA GLU A 9 -4.30 8.41 -4.46
C GLU A 9 -4.42 8.71 -5.96
N TYR A 10 -3.71 7.93 -6.80
CA TYR A 10 -3.72 8.06 -8.26
C TYR A 10 -4.34 6.82 -8.93
N SER A 11 -5.35 6.22 -8.31
CA SER A 11 -6.02 5.00 -8.80
C SER A 11 -6.64 5.14 -10.19
N TYR A 12 -6.98 6.36 -10.64
CA TYR A 12 -7.47 6.61 -12.01
C TYR A 12 -6.50 6.11 -13.10
N LEU A 13 -5.21 6.02 -12.80
CA LEU A 13 -4.21 5.47 -13.73
C LEU A 13 -4.43 3.97 -13.98
N LEU A 14 -4.97 3.22 -13.01
CA LEU A 14 -5.36 1.83 -13.23
C LEU A 14 -6.60 1.72 -14.09
N ASP A 15 -7.56 2.63 -13.94
CA ASP A 15 -8.73 2.71 -14.82
C ASP A 15 -8.28 3.00 -16.27
N GLN A 16 -7.37 3.96 -16.46
CA GLN A 16 -6.76 4.21 -17.79
C GLN A 16 -6.00 3.00 -18.33
N ALA A 17 -5.30 2.24 -17.48
CA ALA A 17 -4.60 1.03 -17.88
C ALA A 17 -5.57 -0.05 -18.37
N ASP A 18 -6.68 -0.25 -17.66
CA ASP A 18 -7.74 -1.21 -18.02
C ASP A 18 -8.43 -0.83 -19.34
N GLU A 19 -8.67 0.46 -19.56
CA GLU A 19 -9.27 0.99 -20.80
C GLU A 19 -8.29 1.07 -21.99
N CYS A 20 -6.98 0.98 -21.75
CA CYS A 20 -5.98 1.12 -22.80
C CYS A 20 -5.93 -0.12 -23.72
N GLU A 21 -6.07 0.07 -25.03
CA GLU A 21 -5.94 -0.99 -26.04
C GLU A 21 -4.47 -1.34 -26.34
N ASP A 22 -3.58 -0.36 -26.30
CA ASP A 22 -2.14 -0.58 -26.52
C ASP A 22 -1.53 -1.23 -25.27
N PRO A 23 -0.98 -2.46 -25.38
CA PRO A 23 -0.45 -3.19 -24.23
C PRO A 23 0.77 -2.52 -23.59
N TYR A 24 1.57 -1.75 -24.34
CA TYR A 24 2.73 -1.04 -23.80
C TYR A 24 2.30 0.24 -23.09
N MET A 25 1.33 0.97 -23.64
CA MET A 25 0.75 2.15 -22.96
C MET A 25 -0.02 1.77 -21.70
N ARG A 26 -0.69 0.62 -21.68
CA ARG A 26 -1.26 0.05 -20.44
C ARG A 26 -0.20 -0.07 -19.34
N LEU A 27 0.98 -0.58 -19.68
CA LEU A 27 2.10 -0.71 -18.75
C LEU A 27 2.66 0.66 -18.32
N VAL A 28 2.65 1.68 -19.19
CA VAL A 28 2.99 3.06 -18.82
C VAL A 28 2.04 3.58 -17.73
N TYR A 29 0.73 3.40 -17.87
CA TYR A 29 -0.24 3.86 -16.87
C TYR A 29 -0.12 3.09 -15.55
N ALA A 30 -0.03 1.75 -15.62
CA ALA A 30 0.08 0.92 -14.43
C ALA A 30 1.40 1.15 -13.66
N SER A 31 2.52 1.31 -14.35
CA SER A 31 3.80 1.62 -13.69
C SER A 31 3.85 3.06 -13.16
N SER A 32 3.24 4.03 -13.85
CA SER A 32 3.05 5.39 -13.32
C SER A 32 2.28 5.40 -12.00
N TRP A 33 1.22 4.60 -11.90
CA TRP A 33 0.50 4.38 -10.65
C TRP A 33 1.41 3.85 -9.54
N ALA A 34 2.24 2.85 -9.83
CA ALA A 34 3.19 2.29 -8.87
C ALA A 34 4.27 3.29 -8.42
N VAL A 35 4.77 4.15 -9.32
CA VAL A 35 5.74 5.21 -9.01
C VAL A 35 5.11 6.30 -8.13
N SER A 36 3.83 6.61 -8.32
CA SER A 36 3.19 7.77 -7.69
C SER A 36 3.24 7.77 -6.15
N VAL A 37 3.30 6.60 -5.51
CA VAL A 37 3.32 6.48 -4.04
C VAL A 37 4.65 6.90 -3.43
N TYR A 38 5.75 6.91 -4.19
CA TYR A 38 7.07 7.20 -3.64
C TYR A 38 7.20 8.64 -3.14
N PHE A 39 6.44 9.57 -3.74
CA PHE A 39 6.27 10.92 -3.17
C PHE A 39 5.77 10.87 -1.72
N ALA A 40 4.81 10.00 -1.40
CA ALA A 40 4.30 9.81 -0.05
C ALA A 40 5.31 9.04 0.84
N TYR A 41 6.13 8.15 0.28
CA TYR A 41 7.12 7.38 1.03
C TYR A 41 8.38 8.16 1.41
N GLN A 42 8.58 9.37 0.89
CA GLN A 42 9.70 10.24 1.32
C GLN A 42 9.59 10.73 2.78
N ARG A 43 8.42 10.55 3.42
CA ARG A 43 8.16 10.98 4.79
C ARG A 43 9.00 10.20 5.79
N THR A 44 9.57 10.91 6.76
CA THR A 44 10.46 10.34 7.78
C THR A 44 9.74 9.85 9.04
N TRP A 45 8.42 10.06 9.13
CA TRP A 45 7.61 9.65 10.25
C TRP A 45 7.24 8.17 10.16
N LYS A 46 7.58 7.41 11.21
CA LYS A 46 7.24 5.99 11.30
C LYS A 46 5.72 5.83 11.48
N PRO A 47 5.01 5.08 10.61
CA PRO A 47 3.61 4.76 10.83
C PRO A 47 3.43 3.85 12.06
N PHE A 48 2.23 3.86 12.64
CA PHE A 48 1.89 2.95 13.73
C PHE A 48 1.99 1.51 13.25
N ASN A 49 2.58 0.64 14.08
CA ASN A 49 2.50 -0.80 13.86
C ASN A 49 1.05 -1.24 14.15
N PRO A 50 0.35 -1.88 13.21
CA PRO A 50 -1.02 -2.33 13.47
C PRO A 50 -1.05 -3.46 14.52
N ILE A 51 -2.14 -3.49 15.29
CA ILE A 51 -2.42 -4.57 16.24
C ILE A 51 -2.88 -5.81 15.45
N LEU A 52 -2.58 -7.02 15.92
CA LEU A 52 -3.07 -8.26 15.30
C LEU A 52 -4.61 -8.24 15.20
N GLY A 53 -5.17 -8.48 14.01
CA GLY A 53 -6.61 -8.39 13.75
C GLY A 53 -7.15 -6.98 13.51
N GLU A 54 -6.31 -5.94 13.60
CA GLU A 54 -6.70 -4.57 13.21
C GLU A 54 -7.05 -4.52 11.72
N THR A 55 -8.15 -3.84 11.39
CA THR A 55 -8.62 -3.64 10.02
C THR A 55 -8.54 -2.18 9.60
N TYR A 56 -8.59 -1.91 8.31
CA TYR A 56 -8.92 -0.58 7.79
C TYR A 56 -9.79 -0.73 6.56
N GLU A 57 -10.96 -0.08 6.57
CA GLU A 57 -11.95 -0.18 5.51
C GLU A 57 -12.32 1.17 4.86
N LEU A 58 -12.69 1.07 3.58
CA LEU A 58 -13.32 2.11 2.77
C LEU A 58 -14.36 1.44 1.87
N VAL A 59 -15.53 2.07 1.72
CA VAL A 59 -16.62 1.54 0.89
C VAL A 59 -17.00 2.59 -0.14
N ASN A 60 -16.94 2.21 -1.41
CA ASN A 60 -17.27 3.06 -2.56
C ASN A 60 -16.55 4.43 -2.54
N HIS A 61 -15.28 4.45 -2.16
CA HIS A 61 -14.47 5.66 -2.16
C HIS A 61 -13.95 5.93 -3.57
N GLY A 62 -14.69 6.73 -4.34
CA GLY A 62 -14.40 6.96 -5.75
C GLY A 62 -14.61 5.70 -6.60
N GLY A 63 -15.66 4.92 -6.30
CA GLY A 63 -15.95 3.65 -6.98
C GLY A 63 -15.19 2.44 -6.42
N ILE A 64 -14.23 2.65 -5.53
CA ILE A 64 -13.37 1.58 -4.99
C ILE A 64 -13.82 1.18 -3.59
N THR A 65 -13.95 -0.13 -3.35
CA THR A 65 -14.09 -0.70 -2.02
C THR A 65 -12.77 -1.32 -1.60
N PHE A 66 -12.32 -1.05 -0.38
CA PHE A 66 -11.06 -1.53 0.16
C PHE A 66 -11.22 -2.09 1.57
N ILE A 67 -10.54 -3.21 1.83
CA ILE A 67 -10.36 -3.77 3.16
C ILE A 67 -8.91 -4.20 3.32
N SER A 68 -8.37 -3.98 4.50
CA SER A 68 -7.10 -4.56 4.90
C SER A 68 -7.16 -5.07 6.33
N GLU A 69 -6.40 -6.12 6.63
CA GLU A 69 -6.32 -6.75 7.94
C GLU A 69 -4.86 -7.03 8.34
N GLN A 70 -4.51 -6.81 9.60
CA GLN A 70 -3.22 -7.22 10.16
C GLN A 70 -3.25 -8.73 10.42
N VAL A 71 -2.81 -9.51 9.44
CA VAL A 71 -2.90 -10.97 9.42
C VAL A 71 -1.84 -11.66 10.28
N SER A 72 -0.71 -11.00 10.56
CA SER A 72 0.34 -11.51 11.45
C SER A 72 1.06 -10.39 12.19
N HIS A 73 1.58 -10.66 13.38
CA HIS A 73 2.38 -9.71 14.17
C HIS A 73 3.86 -10.12 14.32
N HIS A 74 4.18 -11.41 14.18
CA HIS A 74 5.54 -11.93 14.26
C HIS A 74 5.79 -12.99 13.17
N PRO A 75 6.32 -12.61 11.99
CA PRO A 75 6.65 -11.23 11.58
C PRO A 75 5.40 -10.38 11.31
N PRO A 76 5.49 -9.03 11.34
CA PRO A 76 4.36 -8.16 11.07
C PRO A 76 3.97 -8.27 9.60
N MET A 77 2.71 -8.62 9.33
CA MET A 77 2.15 -8.68 7.98
C MET A 77 0.75 -8.11 7.96
N SER A 78 0.46 -7.32 6.92
CA SER A 78 -0.87 -6.81 6.61
C SER A 78 -1.30 -7.32 5.24
N ALA A 79 -2.50 -7.85 5.10
CA ALA A 79 -3.10 -8.15 3.82
C ALA A 79 -4.13 -7.06 3.46
N GLY A 80 -4.32 -6.79 2.17
CA GLY A 80 -5.25 -5.79 1.67
C GLY A 80 -5.83 -6.21 0.33
N HIS A 81 -7.09 -5.84 0.11
CA HIS A 81 -7.83 -6.06 -1.12
C HIS A 81 -8.61 -4.80 -1.47
N ALA A 82 -8.47 -4.30 -2.70
CA ALA A 82 -9.33 -3.27 -3.27
C ALA A 82 -9.96 -3.76 -4.57
N GLU A 83 -11.16 -3.27 -4.86
CA GLU A 83 -11.80 -3.51 -6.16
C GLU A 83 -12.74 -2.37 -6.56
N ASN A 84 -12.80 -2.09 -7.86
CA ASN A 84 -13.81 -1.28 -8.54
C ASN A 84 -14.28 -1.99 -9.83
N GLU A 85 -14.91 -1.29 -10.77
CA GLU A 85 -15.34 -1.90 -12.05
C GLU A 85 -14.16 -2.29 -12.97
N HIS A 86 -13.01 -1.63 -12.83
CA HIS A 86 -11.85 -1.76 -13.72
C HIS A 86 -10.77 -2.72 -13.23
N PHE A 87 -10.54 -2.80 -11.91
CA PHE A 87 -9.44 -3.59 -11.39
C PHE A 87 -9.72 -4.27 -10.05
N THR A 88 -8.92 -5.29 -9.73
CA THR A 88 -8.65 -5.72 -8.36
C THR A 88 -7.21 -5.41 -7.99
N TYR A 89 -6.98 -5.08 -6.73
CA TYR A 89 -5.66 -4.83 -6.15
C TYR A 89 -5.51 -5.68 -4.89
N ASP A 90 -4.60 -6.64 -4.94
CA ASP A 90 -4.26 -7.52 -3.83
C ASP A 90 -2.86 -7.19 -3.34
N VAL A 91 -2.73 -6.88 -2.06
CA VAL A 91 -1.45 -6.53 -1.45
C VAL A 91 -1.22 -7.32 -0.17
N THR A 92 -0.01 -7.84 -0.01
CA THR A 92 0.50 -8.31 1.28
C THR A 92 1.74 -7.49 1.60
N SER A 93 1.72 -6.75 2.71
CA SER A 93 2.86 -5.99 3.19
C SER A 93 3.63 -6.80 4.23
N LYS A 94 4.89 -7.07 3.93
CA LYS A 94 5.88 -7.68 4.83
C LYS A 94 7.18 -6.94 4.61
N LEU A 95 7.77 -6.43 5.68
CA LEU A 95 9.03 -5.67 5.61
C LEU A 95 10.13 -6.42 6.35
N LYS A 96 11.31 -6.48 5.73
CA LYS A 96 12.55 -6.90 6.38
C LYS A 96 13.45 -5.68 6.50
N THR A 97 14.00 -5.43 7.68
CA THR A 97 14.87 -4.26 7.90
C THR A 97 16.29 -4.70 8.24
N LYS A 98 17.28 -3.90 7.82
CA LYS A 98 18.70 -4.08 8.16
C LYS A 98 19.27 -2.76 8.64
N PHE A 99 19.64 -2.70 9.92
CA PHE A 99 20.29 -1.55 10.51
C PHE A 99 21.79 -1.53 10.16
N LEU A 100 22.26 -0.40 9.62
CA LEU A 100 23.63 -0.20 9.12
C LEU A 100 24.35 0.92 9.90
N GLY A 101 23.97 1.17 11.15
CA GLY A 101 24.51 2.27 11.95
C GLY A 101 23.73 3.57 11.73
N ASN A 102 24.20 4.46 10.86
CA ASN A 102 23.48 5.73 10.61
C ASN A 102 22.36 5.62 9.57
N SER A 103 22.07 4.42 9.06
CA SER A 103 20.99 4.18 8.11
C SER A 103 20.29 2.84 8.36
N VAL A 104 19.09 2.69 7.80
CA VAL A 104 18.34 1.43 7.77
C VAL A 104 17.92 1.15 6.33
N ASP A 105 18.24 -0.05 5.85
CA ASP A 105 17.65 -0.57 4.62
C ASP A 105 16.34 -1.29 4.97
N VAL A 106 15.30 -1.07 4.17
CA VAL A 106 13.96 -1.63 4.29
C VAL A 106 13.65 -2.37 2.99
N TYR A 107 13.52 -3.69 3.07
CA TYR A 107 13.24 -4.56 1.94
C TYR A 107 11.75 -4.94 1.93
N PRO A 108 11.02 -4.63 0.84
CA PRO A 108 9.60 -4.93 0.70
C PRO A 108 9.38 -6.39 0.27
N VAL A 109 9.47 -7.34 1.21
CA VAL A 109 9.22 -8.79 0.98
C VAL A 109 7.76 -9.08 0.59
N GLY A 110 6.87 -8.09 0.71
CA GLY A 110 5.48 -8.19 0.32
C GLY A 110 5.24 -8.47 -1.16
N ARG A 111 3.97 -8.67 -1.51
CA ARG A 111 3.49 -8.85 -2.89
C ARG A 111 2.43 -7.80 -3.19
N THR A 112 2.48 -7.22 -4.38
CA THR A 112 1.43 -6.37 -4.93
C THR A 112 1.02 -6.92 -6.28
N ARG A 113 -0.27 -7.25 -6.42
CA ARG A 113 -0.86 -7.79 -7.65
C ARG A 113 -2.07 -6.97 -8.06
N VAL A 114 -2.13 -6.61 -9.34
CA VAL A 114 -3.28 -5.90 -9.93
C VAL A 114 -3.85 -6.77 -11.03
N THR A 115 -5.16 -6.98 -11.03
CA THR A 115 -5.87 -7.61 -12.15
C THR A 115 -6.72 -6.55 -12.83
N LEU A 116 -6.42 -6.24 -14.09
CA LEU A 116 -7.25 -5.38 -14.94
C LEU A 116 -8.37 -6.23 -15.53
N LYS A 117 -9.62 -5.83 -15.26
CA LYS A 117 -10.81 -6.67 -15.43
C LYS A 117 -11.25 -6.80 -16.87
N ARG A 118 -11.03 -5.78 -17.71
CA ARG A 118 -11.50 -5.78 -19.10
C ARG A 118 -10.95 -6.97 -19.89
N ASP A 119 -9.63 -7.15 -19.80
CA ASP A 119 -8.91 -8.16 -20.57
C ASP A 119 -8.37 -9.31 -19.68
N GLY A 120 -8.61 -9.27 -18.37
CA GLY A 120 -8.12 -10.25 -17.40
C GLY A 120 -6.60 -10.22 -17.19
N VAL A 121 -5.96 -9.07 -17.44
CA VAL A 121 -4.51 -8.91 -17.38
C VAL A 121 -4.05 -8.87 -15.93
N VAL A 122 -3.12 -9.75 -15.58
CA VAL A 122 -2.53 -9.80 -14.23
C VAL A 122 -1.14 -9.17 -14.22
N LEU A 123 -0.98 -8.10 -13.43
CA LEU A 123 0.26 -7.38 -13.23
C LEU A 123 0.85 -7.71 -11.85
N ASP A 124 2.14 -7.99 -11.81
CA ASP A 124 2.90 -8.21 -10.58
C ASP A 124 3.94 -7.11 -10.41
N LEU A 125 4.04 -6.55 -9.20
CA LEU A 125 4.95 -5.46 -8.87
C LEU A 125 6.02 -5.92 -7.88
N VAL A 126 7.28 -5.77 -8.28
CA VAL A 126 8.46 -5.87 -7.43
C VAL A 126 9.00 -4.46 -7.19
N PRO A 127 8.80 -3.88 -5.99
CA PRO A 127 9.31 -2.55 -5.67
C PRO A 127 10.80 -2.56 -5.26
N PRO A 128 11.54 -1.45 -5.51
CA PRO A 128 12.89 -1.25 -5.00
C PRO A 128 12.93 -1.23 -3.46
N PRO A 129 14.10 -1.51 -2.85
CA PRO A 129 14.29 -1.30 -1.43
C PRO A 129 14.22 0.19 -1.08
N THR A 130 13.80 0.49 0.14
CA THR A 130 13.83 1.85 0.71
C THR A 130 15.00 1.98 1.69
N LYS A 131 15.67 3.12 1.65
CA LYS A 131 16.75 3.46 2.58
C LYS A 131 16.39 4.69 3.41
N VAL A 132 16.42 4.54 4.73
CA VAL A 132 16.30 5.64 5.68
C VAL A 132 17.70 6.09 6.08
N ASN A 133 18.13 7.24 5.59
CA ASN A 133 19.44 7.81 5.82
C ASN A 133 19.42 8.76 7.03
N ASN A 134 20.56 8.92 7.69
CA ASN A 134 20.75 9.82 8.83
C ASN A 134 19.75 9.55 9.97
N LEU A 135 19.66 8.29 10.38
CA LEU A 135 18.73 7.87 11.43
C LEU A 135 19.17 8.36 12.82
N ILE A 136 20.48 8.47 13.06
CA ILE A 136 21.05 8.87 14.37
C ILE A 136 21.66 10.26 14.30
N PHE A 137 22.44 10.53 13.25
CA PHE A 137 23.18 11.78 13.06
C PHE A 137 22.79 12.45 11.75
N GLY A 138 22.41 13.73 11.84
CA GLY A 138 21.99 14.57 10.71
C GLY A 138 20.47 14.62 10.55
N ARG A 139 20.01 15.32 9.51
CA ARG A 139 18.58 15.34 9.15
C ARG A 139 18.23 14.03 8.46
N THR A 140 17.30 13.28 9.03
CA THR A 140 16.77 12.06 8.43
C THR A 140 16.12 12.36 7.08
N TRP A 141 16.35 11.49 6.10
CA TRP A 141 15.71 11.53 4.79
C TRP A 141 15.59 10.12 4.23
N VAL A 142 14.65 9.93 3.30
CA VAL A 142 14.34 8.64 2.70
C VAL A 142 14.72 8.66 1.23
N ASP A 143 15.27 7.54 0.76
CA ASP A 143 15.55 7.24 -0.64
C ASP A 143 14.99 5.86 -0.99
N SER A 144 14.80 5.54 -2.27
CA SER A 144 14.38 4.19 -2.70
C SER A 144 15.15 3.72 -3.93
N PRO A 145 16.48 3.50 -3.81
CA PRO A 145 17.32 3.20 -4.97
C PRO A 145 17.13 1.76 -5.48
N GLY A 146 17.32 1.58 -6.78
CA GLY A 146 17.28 0.27 -7.44
C GLY A 146 16.11 0.10 -8.39
N GLU A 147 15.90 -1.13 -8.84
CA GLU A 147 14.89 -1.43 -9.85
C GLU A 147 13.50 -1.61 -9.24
N MET A 148 12.51 -0.97 -9.85
CA MET A 148 11.11 -1.33 -9.78
C MET A 148 10.77 -2.12 -11.04
N VAL A 149 10.24 -3.32 -10.88
CA VAL A 149 9.82 -4.17 -12.00
C VAL A 149 8.32 -4.41 -11.91
N MET A 150 7.60 -4.11 -12.98
CA MET A 150 6.20 -4.47 -13.13
C MET A 150 6.05 -5.42 -14.31
N THR A 151 5.58 -6.64 -14.07
CA THR A 151 5.47 -7.68 -15.10
C THR A 151 4.01 -7.99 -15.38
N ASN A 152 3.63 -7.98 -16.66
CA ASN A 152 2.39 -8.59 -17.11
C ASN A 152 2.57 -10.11 -17.15
N LEU A 153 2.00 -10.81 -16.17
CA LEU A 153 2.10 -12.26 -16.05
C LEU A 153 1.36 -13.03 -17.17
N THR A 154 0.54 -12.34 -17.96
CA THR A 154 -0.24 -12.93 -19.05
C THR A 154 0.55 -12.98 -20.36
N THR A 155 1.36 -11.94 -20.63
CA THR A 155 2.09 -11.80 -21.90
C THR A 155 3.60 -11.92 -21.75
N GLY A 156 4.15 -11.62 -20.57
CA GLY A 156 5.59 -11.51 -20.32
C GLY A 156 6.16 -10.11 -20.53
N ASP A 157 5.38 -9.16 -21.07
CA ASP A 157 5.78 -7.76 -21.19
C ASP A 157 6.05 -7.17 -19.79
N LYS A 158 7.00 -6.24 -19.68
CA LYS A 158 7.37 -5.68 -18.38
C LYS A 158 7.83 -4.24 -18.47
N VAL A 159 7.75 -3.54 -17.34
CA VAL A 159 8.41 -2.26 -17.12
C VAL A 159 9.54 -2.47 -16.15
N VAL A 160 10.73 -1.95 -16.46
CA VAL A 160 11.86 -1.87 -15.52
C VAL A 160 12.22 -0.40 -15.39
N LEU A 161 11.99 0.17 -14.20
CA LEU A 161 12.36 1.55 -13.87
C LEU A 161 13.44 1.53 -12.80
N TYR A 162 14.56 2.19 -13.06
CA TYR A 162 15.66 2.33 -12.13
C TYR A 162 15.55 3.65 -11.37
N PHE A 163 15.40 3.55 -10.05
CA PHE A 163 15.38 4.68 -9.14
C PHE A 163 16.83 5.04 -8.81
N GLN A 164 17.26 6.21 -9.30
CA GLN A 164 18.64 6.65 -9.16
C GLN A 164 18.95 6.94 -7.68
N PRO A 165 20.04 6.37 -7.12
CA PRO A 165 20.46 6.71 -5.77
C PRO A 165 20.87 8.18 -5.70
N CYS A 166 20.52 8.86 -4.62
CA CYS A 166 20.99 10.21 -4.38
C CYS A 166 22.52 10.24 -4.23
N GLY A 167 23.20 10.83 -5.22
CA GLY A 167 24.64 11.00 -5.28
C GLY A 167 25.17 12.16 -4.43
N TRP A 168 26.45 12.48 -4.63
CA TRP A 168 27.10 13.59 -3.93
C TRP A 168 26.37 14.92 -4.19
N PHE A 169 26.23 15.72 -3.14
CA PHE A 169 25.52 17.01 -3.17
C PHE A 169 24.06 16.95 -3.65
N GLY A 170 23.44 15.76 -3.65
CA GLY A 170 22.05 15.59 -4.11
C GLY A 170 21.90 15.32 -5.61
N ALA A 171 22.99 15.02 -6.32
CA ALA A 171 22.93 14.60 -7.72
C ALA A 171 21.97 13.41 -7.90
N SER A 172 21.16 13.45 -8.96
CA SER A 172 20.17 12.43 -9.30
C SER A 172 19.12 12.11 -8.22
N ARG A 173 19.01 12.98 -7.21
CA ARG A 173 18.00 12.80 -6.17
C ARG A 173 16.61 12.81 -6.80
N TYR A 174 15.90 11.73 -6.56
CA TYR A 174 14.54 11.49 -7.00
C TYR A 174 14.37 11.13 -8.48
N GLU A 175 15.46 11.03 -9.25
CA GLU A 175 15.40 10.63 -10.65
C GLU A 175 14.98 9.17 -10.79
N VAL A 176 14.15 8.91 -11.80
CA VAL A 176 13.73 7.58 -12.21
C VAL A 176 13.70 7.53 -13.73
N ASP A 177 14.26 6.46 -14.29
CA ASP A 177 14.27 6.24 -15.73
C ASP A 177 14.30 4.74 -16.04
N GLY A 178 13.89 4.39 -17.25
CA GLY A 178 13.87 3.00 -17.70
C GLY A 178 12.91 2.81 -18.86
N TYR A 179 12.47 1.59 -19.07
CA TYR A 179 11.72 1.25 -20.28
C TYR A 179 10.58 0.28 -20.03
N VAL A 180 9.59 0.35 -20.90
CA VAL A 180 8.65 -0.73 -21.18
C VAL A 180 9.29 -1.66 -22.21
N TYR A 181 9.34 -2.94 -21.90
CA TYR A 181 9.85 -4.02 -22.74
C TYR A 181 8.72 -4.95 -23.16
N ASN A 182 8.82 -5.50 -24.36
CA ASN A 182 8.02 -6.66 -24.74
C ASN A 182 8.58 -7.94 -24.10
N ALA A 183 7.87 -9.06 -24.28
CA ALA A 183 8.30 -10.38 -23.82
C ALA A 183 9.65 -10.87 -24.38
N ASP A 184 10.12 -10.31 -25.50
CA ASP A 184 11.41 -10.61 -26.13
C ASP A 184 12.56 -9.73 -25.62
N GLU A 185 12.33 -8.96 -24.53
CA GLU A 185 13.31 -8.03 -23.92
C GLU A 185 13.68 -6.83 -24.81
N GLU A 186 12.85 -6.50 -25.81
CA GLU A 186 13.07 -5.33 -26.66
C GLU A 186 12.37 -4.09 -26.06
N PRO A 187 13.08 -2.95 -25.90
CA PRO A 187 12.47 -1.72 -25.44
C PRO A 187 11.45 -1.20 -26.46
N LYS A 188 10.36 -0.64 -25.96
CA LYS A 188 9.26 -0.05 -26.77
C LYS A 188 8.95 1.38 -26.37
N ILE A 189 9.03 1.70 -25.07
CA ILE A 189 8.73 3.03 -24.55
C ILE A 189 9.78 3.39 -23.50
N LEU A 190 10.48 4.52 -23.70
CA LEU A 190 11.29 5.17 -22.68
C LEU A 190 10.36 5.81 -21.66
N MET A 191 10.67 5.64 -20.38
CA MET A 191 10.03 6.33 -19.26
C MET A 191 11.08 7.06 -18.45
N THR A 192 10.82 8.31 -18.08
CA THR A 192 11.77 9.12 -17.30
C THR A 192 11.07 10.24 -16.54
N GLY A 193 11.62 10.63 -15.39
CA GLY A 193 11.13 11.75 -14.62
C GLY A 193 11.73 11.79 -13.22
N LYS A 194 10.95 12.32 -12.29
CA LYS A 194 11.27 12.27 -10.87
C LYS A 194 10.07 11.76 -10.10
N TRP A 195 10.25 10.71 -9.30
CA TRP A 195 9.17 10.12 -8.51
C TRP A 195 8.60 11.08 -7.44
N SER A 196 9.25 12.21 -7.21
CA SER A 196 8.78 13.29 -6.34
C SER A 196 8.01 14.40 -7.05
N GLU A 197 7.96 14.41 -8.40
CA GLU A 197 7.38 15.50 -9.20
C GLU A 197 6.46 14.95 -10.29
N SER A 198 7.01 14.27 -11.30
CA SER A 198 6.24 13.75 -12.44
C SER A 198 6.97 12.61 -13.15
N LEU A 199 6.22 11.85 -13.97
CA LEU A 199 6.74 10.79 -14.82
C LEU A 199 6.25 10.99 -16.25
N SER A 200 7.16 10.87 -17.19
CA SER A 200 6.90 11.05 -18.62
C SER A 200 7.36 9.83 -19.42
N TYR A 201 6.86 9.71 -20.64
CA TYR A 201 7.14 8.61 -21.55
C TYR A 201 7.32 9.07 -22.99
N GLN A 202 8.06 8.30 -23.77
CA GLN A 202 8.27 8.53 -25.19
C GLN A 202 8.52 7.21 -25.92
N PRO A 203 7.86 6.93 -27.07
CA PRO A 203 8.20 5.76 -27.89
C PRO A 203 9.68 5.75 -28.28
N CYS A 204 10.30 4.57 -28.24
CA CYS A 204 11.71 4.39 -28.57
C CYS A 204 11.93 3.24 -29.56
N ASP A 205 13.10 3.20 -30.19
CA ASP A 205 13.54 2.08 -31.01
C ASP A 205 14.13 0.93 -30.19
N SER A 206 14.63 -0.11 -30.85
CA SER A 206 15.21 -1.30 -30.20
C SER A 206 16.49 -1.01 -29.40
N GLU A 207 17.15 0.12 -29.64
CA GLU A 207 18.32 0.56 -28.87
C GLU A 207 17.92 1.44 -27.68
N GLY A 208 16.62 1.74 -27.52
CA GLY A 208 16.09 2.60 -26.47
C GLY A 208 16.18 4.10 -26.79
N GLU A 209 16.49 4.46 -28.04
CA GLU A 209 16.56 5.86 -28.46
C GLU A 209 15.17 6.37 -28.86
N PRO A 210 14.77 7.60 -28.45
CA PRO A 210 13.48 8.16 -28.81
C PRO A 210 13.24 8.22 -30.32
N LEU A 211 12.04 7.79 -30.75
CA LEU A 211 11.71 7.77 -32.17
C LEU A 211 11.67 9.19 -32.77
N PRO A 212 12.22 9.41 -33.98
CA PRO A 212 12.20 10.71 -34.63
C PRO A 212 10.79 11.28 -34.79
N GLY A 213 10.59 12.55 -34.41
CA GLY A 213 9.30 13.23 -34.51
C GLY A 213 8.30 12.90 -33.40
N THR A 214 8.69 12.12 -32.41
CA THR A 214 7.91 11.95 -31.17
C THR A 214 8.35 12.98 -30.13
N GLU A 215 7.46 13.26 -29.17
CA GLU A 215 7.72 14.16 -28.05
C GLU A 215 7.52 13.42 -26.73
N LEU A 216 8.25 13.87 -25.71
CA LEU A 216 8.09 13.39 -24.35
C LEU A 216 6.72 13.84 -23.81
N LYS A 217 5.88 12.89 -23.39
CA LYS A 217 4.53 13.15 -22.86
C LYS A 217 4.47 12.79 -21.38
N GLU A 218 3.76 13.59 -20.61
CA GLU A 218 3.53 13.31 -19.19
C GLU A 218 2.48 12.19 -19.03
N ALA A 219 2.79 11.19 -18.20
CA ALA A 219 1.84 10.15 -17.78
C ALA A 219 1.26 10.44 -16.39
N TRP A 220 2.03 11.09 -15.52
CA TRP A 220 1.63 11.38 -14.14
C TRP A 220 2.35 12.63 -13.61
N HIS A 221 1.65 13.39 -12.77
CA HIS A 221 2.17 14.53 -12.03
C HIS A 221 1.67 14.49 -10.59
N VAL A 222 2.52 14.87 -9.63
CA VAL A 222 2.16 14.93 -8.22
C VAL A 222 1.06 15.97 -7.98
N ALA A 223 0.00 15.59 -7.27
CA ALA A 223 -1.05 16.52 -6.87
C ALA A 223 -0.50 17.59 -5.92
N GLU A 224 -1.16 18.75 -5.89
CA GLU A 224 -0.83 19.80 -4.92
C GLU A 224 -0.90 19.26 -3.48
N THR A 225 0.03 19.70 -2.64
CA THR A 225 0.10 19.29 -1.24
C THR A 225 -0.10 20.46 -0.28
N PRO A 226 -0.64 20.23 0.92
CA PRO A 226 -0.74 21.28 1.94
C PRO A 226 0.63 21.89 2.26
N ALA A 227 0.71 23.22 2.25
CA ALA A 227 1.92 23.94 2.61
C ALA A 227 2.21 23.78 4.12
N ASN A 228 3.48 23.51 4.45
CA ASN A 228 3.96 23.39 5.84
C ASN A 228 3.23 22.32 6.69
N ASP A 229 2.76 21.24 6.08
CA ASP A 229 2.15 20.15 6.82
C ASP A 229 3.14 19.52 7.81
N LYS A 230 2.72 19.37 9.07
CA LYS A 230 3.55 18.86 10.17
C LYS A 230 4.10 17.45 9.89
N PHE A 231 3.30 16.60 9.27
CA PHE A 231 3.64 15.21 8.97
C PHE A 231 3.96 15.00 7.50
N GLN A 232 3.97 16.06 6.68
CA GLN A 232 4.15 16.04 5.24
C GLN A 232 3.09 15.19 4.52
N TYR A 233 1.86 15.21 5.02
CA TYR A 233 0.72 14.52 4.41
C TYR A 233 0.23 15.22 3.15
N THR A 234 -0.16 14.43 2.14
CA THR A 234 -0.97 14.88 1.00
C THR A 234 -2.41 15.17 1.47
N TYR A 235 -3.20 15.89 0.66
CA TYR A 235 -4.63 16.05 0.96
C TYR A 235 -5.35 14.70 1.03
N PHE A 236 -4.91 13.71 0.24
CA PHE A 236 -5.42 12.34 0.32
C PHE A 236 -5.08 11.69 1.66
N ALA A 237 -3.83 11.80 2.12
CA ALA A 237 -3.38 11.24 3.39
C ALA A 237 -4.15 11.79 4.61
N HIS A 238 -4.55 13.07 4.59
CA HIS A 238 -5.40 13.66 5.63
C HIS A 238 -6.80 13.04 5.72
N LYS A 239 -7.35 12.54 4.61
CA LYS A 239 -8.69 11.92 4.59
C LYS A 239 -8.71 10.51 5.15
N LEU A 240 -7.54 9.86 5.27
CA LEU A 240 -7.44 8.43 5.63
C LEU A 240 -7.97 8.14 7.02
N ASN A 241 -7.68 9.02 7.98
CA ASN A 241 -8.09 8.84 9.36
C ASN A 241 -9.39 9.59 9.71
N SER A 242 -9.97 10.33 8.75
CA SER A 242 -11.23 11.03 8.97
C SER A 242 -12.39 10.04 9.05
N PHE A 243 -13.32 10.30 9.98
CA PHE A 243 -14.61 9.62 10.04
C PHE A 243 -15.55 10.02 8.90
N ASP A 244 -15.28 11.12 8.20
CA ASP A 244 -16.07 11.52 7.01
C ASP A 244 -15.93 10.50 5.86
N THR A 245 -14.84 9.72 5.85
CA THR A 245 -14.61 8.63 4.90
C THR A 245 -14.93 7.26 5.48
N ALA A 246 -15.40 7.19 6.73
CA ALA A 246 -15.75 5.92 7.36
C ALA A 246 -17.08 5.40 6.78
N PRO A 247 -17.17 4.11 6.44
CA PRO A 247 -18.44 3.53 6.06
C PRO A 247 -19.41 3.44 7.23
N LYS A 248 -20.71 3.34 6.91
CA LYS A 248 -21.75 3.00 7.89
C LYS A 248 -21.46 1.62 8.48
N LYS A 249 -21.73 1.47 9.79
CA LYS A 249 -21.45 0.25 10.57
C LYS A 249 -19.98 -0.16 10.48
N LEU A 250 -19.10 0.78 10.80
CA LEU A 250 -17.65 0.58 10.86
C LEU A 250 -17.31 -0.64 11.73
N LEU A 251 -16.37 -1.47 11.28
CA LEU A 251 -15.85 -2.57 12.07
C LEU A 251 -15.19 -2.03 13.35
N ALA A 252 -15.44 -2.67 14.49
CA ALA A 252 -14.78 -2.28 15.75
C ALA A 252 -13.25 -2.44 15.70
N SER A 253 -12.75 -3.24 14.76
CA SER A 253 -11.33 -3.41 14.47
C SER A 253 -10.73 -2.30 13.60
N ASP A 254 -11.51 -1.32 13.12
CA ASP A 254 -11.03 -0.30 12.18
C ASP A 254 -9.99 0.65 12.81
N SER A 255 -8.92 0.91 12.08
CA SER A 255 -7.80 1.77 12.47
C SER A 255 -8.20 3.20 12.87
N ARG A 256 -9.36 3.73 12.45
CA ARG A 256 -9.86 5.06 12.86
C ARG A 256 -10.27 5.11 14.33
N LEU A 257 -10.67 3.98 14.90
CA LEU A 257 -11.13 3.87 16.29
C LEU A 257 -9.95 3.80 17.28
N ARG A 258 -8.71 3.71 16.80
CA ARG A 258 -7.52 3.59 17.66
C ARG A 258 -7.32 4.82 18.55
N PRO A 259 -7.38 4.69 19.88
CA PRO A 259 -7.33 5.83 20.80
C PRO A 259 -5.96 6.53 20.82
N ASP A 260 -4.87 5.77 20.64
CA ASP A 260 -3.51 6.31 20.59
C ASP A 260 -3.28 7.19 19.35
N ARG A 261 -3.86 6.80 18.22
CA ARG A 261 -3.82 7.57 16.97
C ARG A 261 -4.66 8.84 17.06
N TRP A 262 -5.88 8.72 17.58
CA TRP A 262 -6.77 9.86 17.79
C TRP A 262 -6.13 10.91 18.73
N ALA A 263 -5.51 10.47 19.83
CA ALA A 263 -4.80 11.36 20.75
C ALA A 263 -3.62 12.07 20.07
N LEU A 264 -2.84 11.35 19.25
CA LEU A 264 -1.73 11.94 18.50
C LEU A 264 -2.22 13.00 17.50
N GLU A 265 -3.32 12.74 16.81
CA GLU A 265 -3.92 13.67 15.85
C GLU A 265 -4.41 14.95 16.52
N LYS A 266 -4.94 14.85 17.75
CA LYS A 266 -5.29 16.01 18.60
C LYS A 266 -4.09 16.71 19.25
N GLY A 267 -2.87 16.19 19.05
CA GLY A 267 -1.64 16.75 19.60
C GLY A 267 -1.38 16.39 21.07
N ASP A 268 -2.16 15.50 21.67
CA ASP A 268 -1.97 15.03 23.05
C ASP A 268 -0.96 13.86 23.07
N LEU A 269 0.33 14.20 23.09
CA LEU A 269 1.42 13.24 23.07
C LEU A 269 1.46 12.34 24.31
N SER A 270 1.02 12.85 25.46
CA SER A 270 1.00 12.10 26.72
C SER A 270 -0.05 11.00 26.66
N LYS A 271 -1.29 11.36 26.30
CA LYS A 271 -2.38 10.39 26.12
C LYS A 271 -2.05 9.39 25.02
N ALA A 272 -1.50 9.84 23.89
CA ALA A 272 -1.08 8.95 22.81
C ALA A 272 -0.08 7.88 23.29
N GLY A 273 0.92 8.27 24.09
CA GLY A 273 1.89 7.34 24.67
C GLY A 273 1.27 6.34 25.66
N ALA A 274 0.36 6.81 26.51
CA ALA A 274 -0.35 5.96 27.47
C ALA A 274 -1.26 4.94 26.78
N GLU A 275 -2.08 5.38 25.83
CA GLU A 275 -2.99 4.52 25.06
C GLU A 275 -2.22 3.50 24.21
N LYS A 276 -1.08 3.90 23.61
CA LYS A 276 -0.20 2.99 22.88
C LYS A 276 0.32 1.88 23.79
N SER A 277 0.77 2.23 24.99
CA SER A 277 1.27 1.25 25.96
C SER A 277 0.18 0.28 26.40
N SER A 278 -1.02 0.81 26.70
CA SER A 278 -2.22 0.04 27.04
C SER A 278 -2.60 -0.95 25.93
N LEU A 279 -2.64 -0.51 24.66
CA LEU A 279 -2.95 -1.36 23.51
C LEU A 279 -1.92 -2.48 23.32
N GLU A 280 -0.63 -2.16 23.43
CA GLU A 280 0.43 -3.17 23.33
C GLU A 280 0.37 -4.19 24.47
N GLU A 281 0.03 -3.78 25.69
CA GLU A 281 -0.18 -4.68 26.82
C GLU A 281 -1.39 -5.59 26.64
N LYS A 282 -2.52 -5.04 26.17
CA LYS A 282 -3.71 -5.83 25.80
C LYS A 282 -3.38 -6.87 24.75
N GLN A 283 -2.62 -6.51 23.70
CA GLN A 283 -2.18 -7.46 22.68
C GLN A 283 -1.26 -8.56 23.25
N ARG A 284 -0.33 -8.22 24.14
CA ARG A 284 0.52 -9.22 24.82
C ARG A 284 -0.29 -10.14 25.73
N ALA A 285 -1.31 -9.62 26.40
CA ALA A 285 -2.23 -10.40 27.22
C ALA A 285 -3.07 -11.36 26.37
N GLU A 286 -3.69 -10.87 25.29
CA GLU A 286 -4.45 -11.70 24.34
C GLU A 286 -3.61 -12.83 23.78
N LYS A 287 -2.37 -12.54 23.34
CA LYS A 287 -1.45 -13.56 22.83
C LYS A 287 -1.20 -14.67 23.85
N ARG A 288 -0.90 -14.31 25.10
CA ARG A 288 -0.68 -15.28 26.19
C ARG A 288 -1.91 -16.14 26.44
N ASP A 289 -3.09 -15.51 26.49
CA ASP A 289 -4.36 -16.20 26.73
C ASP A 289 -4.69 -17.18 25.59
N ARG A 290 -4.47 -16.75 24.34
CA ARG A 290 -4.69 -17.54 23.14
C ARG A 290 -3.74 -18.73 23.07
N GLU A 291 -2.45 -18.53 23.36
CA GLU A 291 -1.45 -19.60 23.43
C GLU A 291 -1.73 -20.60 24.56
N ALA A 292 -2.12 -20.11 25.74
CA ALA A 292 -2.48 -20.97 26.89
C ALA A 292 -3.70 -21.88 26.59
N LYS A 293 -4.62 -21.43 25.73
CA LYS A 293 -5.78 -22.21 25.26
C LYS A 293 -5.46 -23.10 24.06
N GLY A 294 -4.24 -23.05 23.51
CA GLY A 294 -3.85 -23.80 22.31
C GLY A 294 -4.53 -23.30 21.03
N HIS A 295 -4.99 -22.05 21.01
CA HIS A 295 -5.68 -21.46 19.87
C HIS A 295 -4.68 -20.78 18.91
N ASN A 296 -4.97 -20.84 17.61
CA ASN A 296 -4.24 -20.11 16.58
C ASN A 296 -5.04 -18.90 16.11
N PHE A 297 -4.34 -17.79 15.85
CA PHE A 297 -4.96 -16.65 15.20
C PHE A 297 -5.37 -17.03 13.77
N LYS A 298 -6.60 -16.68 13.39
CA LYS A 298 -7.09 -16.78 12.01
C LYS A 298 -7.60 -15.41 11.59
N PRO A 299 -7.06 -14.80 10.53
CA PRO A 299 -7.62 -13.58 9.99
C PRO A 299 -9.06 -13.82 9.53
N LYS A 300 -9.89 -12.78 9.61
CA LYS A 300 -11.33 -12.87 9.30
C LYS A 300 -11.60 -12.74 7.81
N TRP A 301 -10.90 -11.82 7.14
CA TRP A 301 -11.18 -11.40 5.76
C TRP A 301 -10.21 -11.98 4.74
N PHE A 302 -9.16 -12.64 5.21
CA PHE A 302 -8.13 -13.24 4.37
C PHE A 302 -7.82 -14.65 4.85
N ASP A 303 -7.76 -15.59 3.91
CA ASP A 303 -7.40 -16.98 4.19
C ASP A 303 -5.90 -17.16 3.94
N MET A 304 -5.19 -17.70 4.93
CA MET A 304 -3.81 -18.14 4.75
C MET A 304 -3.80 -19.37 3.85
N THR A 305 -2.94 -19.37 2.85
CA THR A 305 -2.73 -20.52 1.96
C THR A 305 -1.50 -21.32 2.40
N ASP A 306 -1.35 -22.53 1.86
CA ASP A 306 -0.12 -23.33 2.01
C ASP A 306 1.00 -22.86 1.06
N GLU A 307 0.75 -21.83 0.25
CA GLU A 307 1.68 -21.31 -0.74
C GLU A 307 2.67 -20.33 -0.12
N VAL A 308 3.94 -20.52 -0.48
CA VAL A 308 5.03 -19.59 -0.19
C VAL A 308 5.62 -19.15 -1.52
N THR A 309 5.63 -17.84 -1.75
CA THR A 309 6.26 -17.23 -2.94
C THR A 309 7.63 -16.68 -2.57
N THR A 310 8.63 -16.99 -3.39
CA THR A 310 9.95 -16.37 -3.29
C THR A 310 9.94 -15.00 -3.96
N THR A 311 10.24 -13.96 -3.19
CA THR A 311 10.51 -12.61 -3.72
C THR A 311 12.02 -12.38 -3.77
N PRO A 312 12.52 -11.35 -4.49
CA PRO A 312 13.93 -10.97 -4.43
C PRO A 312 14.45 -10.69 -3.01
N TRP A 313 13.55 -10.41 -2.07
CA TRP A 313 13.87 -9.98 -0.71
C TRP A 313 13.64 -11.05 0.37
N GLY A 314 13.07 -12.19 -0.01
CA GLY A 314 12.84 -13.35 0.85
C GLY A 314 11.51 -14.06 0.59
N GLU A 315 11.21 -15.05 1.43
CA GLU A 315 9.99 -15.85 1.35
C GLU A 315 8.77 -15.10 1.90
N LEU A 316 7.64 -15.24 1.21
CA LEU A 316 6.36 -14.64 1.54
C LEU A 316 5.25 -15.68 1.58
N GLU A 317 4.60 -15.79 2.74
CA GLU A 317 3.37 -16.55 2.93
C GLU A 317 2.20 -15.81 2.25
N ILE A 318 1.40 -16.54 1.47
CA ILE A 318 0.32 -15.94 0.68
C ILE A 318 -1.00 -15.96 1.45
N TYR A 319 -1.65 -14.79 1.50
CA TYR A 319 -2.99 -14.59 2.02
C TYR A 319 -3.91 -14.15 0.87
N ASN A 320 -5.05 -14.84 0.71
CA ASN A 320 -6.02 -14.53 -0.32
C ASN A 320 -7.28 -13.92 0.30
N PHE A 321 -7.83 -12.89 -0.35
CA PHE A 321 -9.10 -12.33 0.04
C PHE A 321 -10.21 -13.38 -0.10
N ASN A 322 -10.99 -13.60 0.97
CA ASN A 322 -11.95 -14.72 1.03
C ASN A 322 -13.39 -14.34 0.66
N GLY A 323 -13.64 -13.08 0.26
CA GLY A 323 -14.96 -12.61 -0.15
C GLY A 323 -15.94 -12.33 1.00
N LYS A 324 -15.68 -12.79 2.23
CA LYS A 324 -16.60 -12.61 3.37
C LYS A 324 -16.88 -11.15 3.71
N TYR A 325 -15.91 -10.26 3.47
CA TYR A 325 -16.13 -8.82 3.66
C TYR A 325 -17.15 -8.25 2.67
N ARG A 326 -17.18 -8.76 1.43
CA ARG A 326 -18.17 -8.38 0.42
C ARG A 326 -19.57 -8.82 0.87
N GLU A 327 -19.71 -10.05 1.36
CA GLU A 327 -20.96 -10.57 1.92
C GLU A 327 -21.44 -9.76 3.13
N HIS A 328 -20.50 -9.40 4.02
CA HIS A 328 -20.76 -8.52 5.15
C HIS A 328 -21.31 -7.16 4.69
N ARG A 329 -20.65 -6.52 3.71
CA ARG A 329 -21.10 -5.24 3.15
C ARG A 329 -22.48 -5.33 2.50
N ASN A 330 -22.73 -6.36 1.68
CA ASN A 330 -24.04 -6.59 1.08
C ASN A 330 -25.15 -6.72 2.14
N THR A 331 -24.86 -7.39 3.26
CA THR A 331 -25.80 -7.53 4.38
C THR A 331 -26.04 -6.19 5.08
N VAL A 332 -24.98 -5.40 5.30
CA VAL A 332 -25.09 -4.06 5.87
C VAL A 332 -25.94 -3.14 4.99
N ASP A 333 -25.70 -3.15 3.67
CA ASP A 333 -26.35 -2.27 2.71
C ASP A 333 -27.82 -2.63 2.46
N THR A 334 -28.18 -3.91 2.60
CA THR A 334 -29.58 -4.38 2.49
C THR A 334 -30.37 -4.27 3.80
N SER A 335 -29.70 -4.12 4.93
CA SER A 335 -30.36 -3.90 6.21
C SER A 335 -30.85 -2.45 6.31
N ASP A 336 -32.15 -2.22 6.09
CA ASP A 336 -32.86 -0.92 6.22
C ASP A 336 -32.82 -0.28 7.62
N ALA A 337 -32.02 -0.82 8.55
CA ALA A 337 -31.85 -0.25 9.86
C ALA A 337 -31.06 1.06 9.74
N ILE A 338 -31.79 2.20 9.75
CA ILE A 338 -31.25 3.52 10.07
C ILE A 338 -30.78 3.46 11.52
N VAL A 339 -29.62 2.87 11.75
CA VAL A 339 -28.90 3.03 13.01
C VAL A 339 -27.91 4.15 12.75
N LEU A 340 -28.24 5.34 13.26
CA LEU A 340 -27.27 6.38 13.53
C LEU A 340 -26.42 5.89 14.71
N ASP A 341 -25.65 4.82 14.51
CA ASP A 341 -24.60 4.48 15.46
C ASP A 341 -23.58 5.60 15.34
N ASP A 342 -23.44 6.38 16.40
CA ASP A 342 -22.34 7.33 16.52
C ASP A 342 -21.06 6.50 16.42
N VAL A 343 -20.38 6.56 15.27
CA VAL A 343 -19.17 5.79 14.99
C VAL A 343 -18.09 6.08 16.05
N GLN A 344 -18.16 7.24 16.71
CA GLN A 344 -17.26 7.62 17.80
C GLN A 344 -17.52 6.87 19.12
N SER A 345 -18.69 6.22 19.26
CA SER A 345 -19.05 5.41 20.42
C SER A 345 -18.56 3.96 20.34
N ILE A 346 -18.07 3.52 19.18
CA ILE A 346 -17.57 2.16 18.97
C ILE A 346 -16.22 2.02 19.68
N GLU A 347 -16.14 1.11 20.66
CA GLU A 347 -14.87 0.78 21.30
C GLU A 347 -13.99 -0.03 20.33
N PHE A 348 -12.73 0.39 20.16
CA PHE A 348 -11.77 -0.34 19.34
C PHE A 348 -11.52 -1.75 19.90
N ASN A 349 -11.86 -2.76 19.10
CA ASN A 349 -11.65 -4.16 19.42
C ASN A 349 -11.19 -4.95 18.18
N PRO A 350 -9.89 -5.20 18.03
CA PRO A 350 -9.33 -5.97 16.91
C PRO A 350 -9.46 -7.50 17.09
N TRP A 351 -9.82 -7.97 18.28
CA TRP A 351 -9.89 -9.41 18.62
C TRP A 351 -11.33 -9.92 18.58
N GLN A 352 -12.05 -9.63 17.49
CA GLN A 352 -13.42 -10.05 17.28
C GLN A 352 -13.55 -11.54 16.94
N TYR A 353 -12.93 -12.42 17.73
CA TYR A 353 -13.21 -13.84 17.64
C TYR A 353 -14.64 -14.06 18.13
N GLY A 354 -15.45 -14.77 17.35
CA GLY A 354 -16.67 -15.37 17.89
C GLY A 354 -16.31 -16.22 19.11
N ASN A 355 -17.25 -16.42 20.03
CA ASN A 355 -17.07 -17.41 21.08
C ASN A 355 -16.75 -18.76 20.40
N LEU A 356 -15.48 -19.18 20.44
CA LEU A 356 -15.00 -20.47 19.90
C LEU A 356 -15.62 -21.68 20.64
N SER A 357 -16.52 -21.44 21.60
CA SER A 357 -17.37 -22.46 22.21
C SER A 357 -18.61 -22.81 21.36
N GLU A 358 -18.87 -22.08 20.26
CA GLU A 358 -20.06 -22.29 19.40
C GLU A 358 -19.74 -22.57 17.91
N GLU A 359 -18.45 -22.71 17.54
CA GLU A 359 -18.02 -23.32 16.26
C GLU A 359 -17.46 -24.73 16.53
#